data_AF-A0A6B3FY42-F1
#
_entry.id   AF-A0A6B3FY42-F1
#
_cell.length_a   1.000
_cell.length_b   1.000
_cell.length_c   1.000
_cell.angle_alpha   90.00
_cell.angle_beta   90.00
_cell.angle_gamma   90.00
#
_symmetry.space_group_name_H-M   'P 1'
#
loop_
_entity.id
_entity.type
_entity.pdbx_description
1 polymer ?
#
loop_
_entity_poly.entity_id
_entity_poly.type
_entity_poly.pdbx_seq_one_letter_code
_entity_poly.pdbx_strand_id
1 'polypeptide(L)'
;AVPNRRARFRAVLPDGLDFRTRQVAWSRRVPVDAHIANMATHSDFLIGDPVAVRDFFDRERALLAALFPDGEVEEAYLVSLAVAHP
;
A
#
# COMPACT_ATOMS: atom_id res chain seq x y z
N ALA A 1 13.04 -13.39 1.60
CA ALA A 1 13.05 -13.25 3.07
C ALA A 1 11.63 -13.39 3.58
N VAL A 2 11.39 -14.18 4.63
CA VAL A 2 10.05 -14.26 5.24
C VAL A 2 9.75 -12.90 5.88
N PRO A 3 8.66 -12.19 5.52
CA PRO A 3 8.33 -10.91 6.14
C PRO A 3 8.23 -11.08 7.66
N ASN A 4 8.87 -10.19 8.41
CA ASN A 4 8.85 -10.21 9.87
C ASN A 4 7.41 -10.01 10.38
N ARG A 5 6.76 -11.11 10.80
CA ARG A 5 5.36 -11.16 11.25
C ARG A 5 5.03 -10.31 12.50
N ARG A 6 6.04 -9.72 13.15
CA ARG A 6 5.84 -8.84 14.32
C ARG A 6 5.64 -7.36 13.94
N ALA A 7 5.71 -7.02 12.66
CA ALA A 7 5.48 -5.66 12.16
C ALA A 7 4.18 -5.63 11.32
N ARG A 8 3.21 -4.72 11.49
CA ARG A 8 3.03 -3.57 12.38
C ARG A 8 1.53 -3.26 12.36
N PHE A 9 0.83 -3.33 13.49
CA PHE A 9 -0.32 -2.45 13.62
C PHE A 9 0.22 -1.01 13.53
N ARG A 10 -0.30 -0.23 12.60
CA ARG A 10 0.15 1.16 12.39
C ARG A 10 -0.17 2.05 13.60
N ALA A 11 -1.09 1.61 14.45
CA ALA A 11 -1.52 2.26 15.67
C ALA A 11 -1.43 1.30 16.87
N VAL A 12 -1.28 1.86 18.07
CA VAL A 12 -1.49 1.15 19.33
C VAL A 12 -2.98 0.80 19.42
N LEU A 13 -3.30 -0.45 19.76
CA LEU A 13 -4.69 -0.86 19.96
C LEU A 13 -5.23 -0.25 21.27
N PRO A 14 -6.52 0.09 21.35
CA PRO A 14 -7.11 0.63 22.58
C PRO A 14 -6.95 -0.31 23.79
N ASP A 15 -6.67 0.26 24.96
CA ASP A 15 -6.61 -0.48 26.21
C ASP A 15 -8.01 -0.90 26.70
N GLY A 16 -8.07 -1.90 27.57
CA GLY A 16 -9.32 -2.35 28.20
C GLY A 16 -10.20 -3.28 27.36
N LEU A 17 -9.73 -3.70 26.17
CA LEU A 17 -10.39 -4.66 25.30
C LEU A 17 -9.46 -5.84 25.01
N ASP A 18 -10.00 -7.06 25.00
CA ASP A 18 -9.25 -8.23 24.51
C ASP A 18 -9.36 -8.30 22.98
N PHE A 19 -8.20 -8.34 22.31
CA PHE A 19 -8.11 -8.40 20.85
C PHE A 19 -7.53 -9.73 20.38
N ARG A 20 -8.22 -10.37 19.44
CA ARG A 20 -7.63 -11.40 18.58
C ARG A 20 -7.01 -10.72 17.36
N THR A 21 -5.72 -10.93 17.16
CA THR A 21 -4.98 -10.32 16.04
C THR A 21 -4.55 -11.36 15.01
N ARG A 22 -4.60 -11.01 13.72
CA ARG A 22 -4.12 -11.85 12.63
C ARG A 22 -3.50 -10.99 11.53
N GLN A 23 -2.47 -11.50 10.87
CA GLN A 23 -2.04 -10.96 9.58
C GLN A 23 -2.67 -11.75 8.44
N VAL A 24 -3.28 -11.03 7.49
CA VAL A 24 -3.96 -11.61 6.34
C VAL A 24 -3.26 -11.14 5.09
N ALA A 25 -2.65 -12.08 4.36
CA ALA A 25 -2.07 -11.78 3.06
C ALA A 25 -3.18 -11.63 2.03
N TRP A 26 -3.04 -10.65 1.15
CA TRP A 26 -3.96 -10.42 0.04
C TRP A 26 -3.20 -9.81 -1.12
N SER A 27 -3.54 -10.22 -2.34
CA SER A 27 -3.00 -9.60 -3.54
C SER A 27 -4.10 -9.35 -4.56
N ARG A 28 -3.82 -8.42 -5.48
CA ARG A 28 -4.62 -8.18 -6.68
C ARG A 28 -3.69 -7.87 -7.86
N ARG A 29 -4.18 -8.12 -9.06
CA ARG A 29 -3.54 -7.67 -10.30
C ARG A 29 -4.33 -6.50 -10.87
N VAL A 30 -3.64 -5.42 -11.20
CA VAL A 30 -4.27 -4.17 -11.65
C VAL A 30 -3.45 -3.52 -12.77
N PRO A 31 -4.08 -2.69 -13.63
CA PRO A 31 -3.35 -1.89 -14.60
C PRO A 31 -2.33 -0.97 -13.91
N VAL A 32 -1.18 -0.76 -14.55
CA VAL A 32 -0.11 0.14 -14.05
C VAL A 32 -0.66 1.54 -13.75
N ASP A 33 -1.55 2.08 -14.60
CA ASP A 33 -2.15 3.39 -14.34
C ASP A 33 -3.04 3.40 -13.09
N ALA A 34 -3.73 2.31 -12.79
CA ALA A 34 -4.53 2.19 -11.57
C ALA A 34 -3.64 2.11 -10.32
N HIS A 35 -2.50 1.44 -10.40
CA HIS A 35 -1.49 1.42 -9.35
C HIS A 35 -0.93 2.82 -9.07
N ILE A 36 -0.53 3.54 -10.12
CA ILE A 36 -0.04 4.92 -10.01
C ILE A 36 -1.11 5.85 -9.43
N ALA A 37 -2.36 5.73 -9.89
CA ALA A 37 -3.47 6.50 -9.35
C ALA A 37 -3.70 6.22 -7.85
N ASN A 38 -3.57 4.96 -7.42
CA ASN A 38 -3.62 4.61 -6.00
C ASN A 38 -2.47 5.28 -5.21
N MET A 39 -1.24 5.25 -5.74
CA MET A 39 -0.10 5.92 -5.12
C MET A 39 -0.35 7.43 -4.94
N ALA A 40 -0.95 8.09 -5.93
CA ALA A 40 -1.25 9.53 -5.88
C ALA A 40 -2.25 9.93 -4.77
N THR A 41 -3.01 8.97 -4.20
CA THR A 41 -3.92 9.24 -3.07
C THR A 41 -3.22 9.37 -1.72
N HIS A 42 -1.94 9.04 -1.63
CA HIS A 42 -1.21 9.13 -0.37
C HIS A 42 -0.99 10.60 0.02
N SER A 43 -1.15 10.90 1.31
CA SER A 43 -1.12 12.25 1.86
C SER A 43 0.11 13.06 1.44
N ASP A 44 1.27 12.42 1.34
CA ASP A 44 2.53 13.07 1.00
C ASP A 44 2.48 13.69 -0.41
N PHE A 45 1.78 13.04 -1.35
CA PHE A 45 1.57 13.56 -2.71
C PHE A 45 0.44 14.58 -2.78
N LEU A 46 -0.51 14.54 -1.85
CA LEU A 46 -1.61 15.52 -1.78
C LEU A 46 -1.16 16.87 -1.20
N ILE A 47 -0.17 16.87 -0.31
CA ILE A 47 0.36 18.10 0.33
C ILE A 47 1.65 18.61 -0.33
N GLY A 48 2.25 17.83 -1.23
CA GLY A 48 3.47 18.19 -1.95
C GLY A 48 3.27 19.30 -2.97
N ASP A 49 4.37 19.87 -3.45
CA ASP A 49 4.34 20.81 -4.58
C ASP A 49 3.76 20.11 -5.84
N PRO A 50 2.67 20.61 -6.45
CA PRO A 50 2.03 19.99 -7.60
C PRO A 50 2.96 19.75 -8.80
N VAL A 51 3.96 20.63 -9.01
CA VAL A 51 4.93 20.45 -10.11
C VAL A 51 5.85 19.27 -9.82
N ALA A 52 6.47 19.24 -8.64
CA ALA A 52 7.32 18.14 -8.23
C ALA A 52 6.57 16.79 -8.17
N VAL A 53 5.32 16.78 -7.73
CA VAL A 53 4.47 15.58 -7.69
C VAL A 53 4.17 15.05 -9.10
N ARG A 54 3.84 15.93 -10.05
CA ARG A 54 3.63 15.53 -11.45
C ARG A 54 4.92 14.96 -12.05
N ASP A 55 6.04 15.66 -11.89
CA ASP A 55 7.34 15.22 -12.41
C ASP A 55 7.79 13.89 -11.81
N PHE A 56 7.41 13.62 -10.55
CA PHE A 56 7.59 12.31 -9.93
C PHE A 56 6.78 11.22 -10.65
N PHE A 57 5.47 11.42 -10.82
CA PHE A 57 4.60 10.41 -11.41
C PHE A 57 4.84 10.17 -12.90
N ASP A 58 5.32 11.17 -13.65
CA ASP A 58 5.70 10.99 -15.05
C ASP A 58 6.94 10.09 -15.19
N ARG A 59 7.93 10.26 -14.30
CA ARG A 59 9.10 9.36 -14.23
C ARG A 59 8.68 7.96 -13.78
N GLU A 60 7.84 7.86 -12.76
CA GLU A 60 7.37 6.57 -12.25
C GLU A 60 6.61 5.79 -13.32
N ARG A 61 5.76 6.46 -14.11
CA ARG A 61 5.06 5.82 -15.23
C ARG A 61 6.02 5.26 -16.28
N ALA A 62 7.05 6.01 -16.65
CA ALA A 62 8.05 5.55 -17.62
C ALA A 62 8.82 4.32 -17.11
N LEU A 63 9.18 4.29 -15.83
CA LEU A 63 9.86 3.16 -15.21
C LEU A 63 8.96 1.93 -15.12
N LEU A 64 7.72 2.10 -14.67
CA LEU A 64 6.77 1.00 -14.51
C LEU A 64 6.37 0.41 -15.87
N ALA A 65 6.17 1.23 -16.91
CA ALA A 65 5.86 0.72 -18.25
C ALA A 65 7.01 -0.13 -18.83
N ALA A 66 8.27 0.19 -18.49
CA ALA A 66 9.42 -0.62 -18.90
C ALA A 66 9.53 -1.94 -18.13
N LEU A 67 9.13 -1.96 -16.86
CA LEU A 67 9.17 -3.14 -15.99
C LEU A 67 7.98 -4.09 -16.19
N PHE A 68 6.81 -3.54 -16.54
CA PHE A 68 5.55 -4.26 -16.72
C PHE A 68 5.04 -4.07 -18.16
N PRO A 69 5.66 -4.73 -19.15
CA PRO A 69 5.31 -4.56 -20.56
C PRO A 69 3.93 -5.10 -20.92
N ASP A 70 3.34 -5.94 -20.08
CA ASP A 70 1.94 -6.41 -20.17
C ASP A 70 0.94 -5.39 -19.59
N GLY A 71 1.43 -4.31 -18.98
CA GLY A 71 0.62 -3.21 -18.45
C GLY A 71 -0.04 -3.53 -17.10
N GLU A 72 0.30 -4.64 -16.46
CA GLU A 72 -0.33 -5.12 -15.22
C GLU A 72 0.70 -5.29 -14.11
N VAL A 73 0.35 -4.87 -12.89
CA VAL A 73 1.17 -5.07 -11.70
C VAL A 73 0.43 -5.92 -10.69
N GLU A 74 1.15 -6.84 -10.04
CA GLU A 74 0.64 -7.54 -8.87
C GLU A 74 0.95 -6.73 -7.61
N GLU A 75 -0.09 -6.22 -6.97
CA GLU A 75 0.03 -5.55 -5.69
C GLU A 75 -0.16 -6.56 -4.56
N ALA A 76 0.88 -6.76 -3.75
CA ALA A 76 0.85 -7.66 -2.60
C ALA A 76 0.77 -6.85 -1.30
N TYR A 77 -0.29 -7.10 -0.53
CA TYR A 77 -0.56 -6.45 0.74
C TYR A 77 -0.55 -7.47 1.90
N LEU A 78 -0.17 -6.98 3.08
CA LEU A 78 -0.32 -7.71 4.34
C LEU A 78 -1.17 -6.89 5.29
N VAL A 79 -2.42 -7.30 5.47
CA VAL A 79 -3.39 -6.64 6.34
C VAL A 79 -3.13 -7.06 7.78
N SER A 80 -2.98 -6.10 8.69
CA SER A 80 -3.00 -6.35 10.14
C SER A 80 -4.43 -6.19 10.64
N LEU A 81 -5.07 -7.30 11.02
CA LEU A 81 -6.45 -7.36 11.49
C LEU A 81 -6.48 -7.56 13.01
N ALA A 82 -7.18 -6.69 13.73
CA ALA A 82 -7.50 -6.87 15.15
C ALA A 82 -9.01 -6.91 15.31
N VAL A 83 -9.52 -7.89 16.06
CA VAL A 83 -10.94 -8.07 16.35
C VAL A 83 -11.11 -8.12 17.86
N ALA A 84 -11.85 -7.15 18.40
CA ALA A 84 -12.26 -7.18 19.81
C ALA A 84 -13.32 -8.26 20.01
N HIS A 85 -13.30 -8.90 21.17
CA HIS A 85 -14.31 -9.88 21.56
C HIS A 85 -14.87 -9.55 22.95
N PRO A 86 -16.11 -9.96 23.23
CA PRO A 86 -16.76 -9.72 24.52
C PRO A 86 -16.01 -10.39 25.68
#